data_AF-A0A519DMS6-F1
#
_entry.id   AF-A0A519DMS6-F1
#
_cell.length_a   1.000
_cell.length_b   1.000
_cell.length_c   1.000
_cell.angle_alpha   90.00
_cell.angle_beta   90.00
_cell.angle_gamma   90.00
#
_symmetry.space_group_name_H-M   'P 1'
#
loop_
_entity.id
_entity.type
_entity.pdbx_description
1 polymer ?
#
loop_
_entity_poly.entity_id
_entity_poly.type
_entity_poly.pdbx_seq_one_letter_code
_entity_poly.pdbx_strand_id
1 'polypeptide(L)'
;MAGTDYEILWSDLTTGDYLAIALFLAIATAPYVVAAKQQTSLALATVLSLLLVTFYQMLLEQGLFDFEPRTFLSLIPALASEPTQAHRFITAAWLHSGWIHVLGNIIVIALAGVPLEQRMGPRRWMAIYIIGLLGGNIAWTLVHPNSWIPALGASGAAFGILGAYMACWPEDRIEFPMLFFIRPWPVWMIAAFRLGLEVYNMYQIEIGTGFSNVAHMAHLGGFMLAWALARTIARGAPSPLDDSSDISIAGSSASKAVRAAAIARMGSLESDPWSEAGKALEGEAARIMRRLREEGDELETRRAWLEELAEQVVCPVCEGEVLTKLQGENCTLRCVISSKHIRWP
;
A
#
# COMPACT_ATOMS: atom_id res chain seq x y z
N MET A 1 14.60 -4.63 -39.27
CA MET A 1 13.21 -4.77 -39.74
C MET A 1 12.19 -4.85 -38.59
N ALA A 2 12.49 -4.37 -37.37
CA ALA A 2 11.59 -4.47 -36.20
C ALA A 2 11.09 -3.10 -35.67
N GLY A 3 11.36 -2.00 -36.39
CA GLY A 3 11.04 -0.64 -35.90
C GLY A 3 9.61 -0.19 -36.20
N THR A 4 9.06 -0.54 -37.36
CA THR A 4 7.78 0.00 -37.84
C THR A 4 6.56 -0.58 -37.13
N ASP A 5 6.66 -1.77 -36.54
CA ASP A 5 5.52 -2.48 -35.94
C ASP A 5 5.00 -1.80 -34.66
N TYR A 6 5.81 -0.91 -34.08
CA TYR A 6 5.46 -0.14 -32.88
C TYR A 6 5.04 1.30 -33.15
N GLU A 7 5.17 1.76 -34.39
CA GLU A 7 4.84 3.13 -34.82
C GLU A 7 3.35 3.27 -35.10
N ILE A 8 2.52 2.88 -34.13
CA ILE A 8 1.07 3.04 -34.19
C ILE A 8 0.74 4.51 -33.87
N LEU A 9 0.10 5.19 -34.82
CA LEU A 9 -0.38 6.56 -34.66
C LEU A 9 -1.80 6.56 -34.10
N TRP A 10 -2.20 7.68 -33.48
CA TRP A 10 -3.58 7.87 -33.05
C TRP A 10 -4.60 7.75 -34.21
N SER A 11 -4.17 8.07 -35.44
CA SER A 11 -4.99 7.92 -36.65
C SER A 11 -5.27 6.46 -37.03
N ASP A 12 -4.45 5.53 -36.54
CA ASP A 12 -4.51 4.11 -36.90
C ASP A 12 -5.45 3.34 -35.95
N LEU A 13 -5.87 3.98 -34.86
CA LEU A 13 -6.74 3.39 -33.84
C LEU A 13 -8.19 3.28 -34.34
N THR A 14 -8.76 2.09 -34.13
CA THR A 14 -10.17 1.80 -34.35
C THR A 14 -11.03 2.29 -33.18
N THR A 15 -12.35 2.33 -33.37
CA THR A 15 -13.29 2.58 -32.27
C THR A 15 -13.12 1.61 -31.11
N GLY A 16 -12.76 0.35 -31.39
CA GLY A 16 -12.49 -0.67 -30.37
C GLY A 16 -11.28 -0.30 -29.51
N ASP A 17 -10.21 0.18 -30.14
CA ASP A 17 -8.98 0.61 -29.45
C ASP A 17 -9.26 1.81 -28.54
N TYR A 18 -10.04 2.79 -29.01
CA TYR A 18 -10.44 3.93 -28.18
C TYR A 18 -11.28 3.51 -26.97
N LEU A 19 -12.17 2.52 -27.11
CA LEU A 19 -12.93 1.96 -25.98
C LEU A 19 -12.00 1.23 -25.00
N ALA A 20 -11.04 0.46 -25.50
CA ALA A 20 -10.05 -0.21 -24.66
C ALA A 20 -9.19 0.79 -23.88
N ILE A 21 -8.72 1.86 -24.54
CA ILE A 21 -7.95 2.95 -23.91
C ILE A 21 -8.82 3.68 -22.87
N ALA A 22 -10.09 3.98 -23.18
CA ALA A 22 -10.98 4.64 -22.23
C ALA A 22 -11.21 3.79 -20.97
N LEU A 23 -11.40 2.47 -21.14
CA LEU A 23 -11.54 1.54 -20.03
C LEU A 23 -10.24 1.42 -19.23
N PHE A 24 -9.10 1.32 -19.90
CA PHE A 24 -7.77 1.38 -19.27
C PHE A 24 -7.62 2.61 -18.37
N LEU A 25 -7.94 3.80 -18.89
CA LEU A 25 -7.83 5.06 -18.14
C LEU A 25 -8.79 5.09 -16.94
N ALA A 26 -10.03 4.60 -17.11
CA ALA A 26 -10.99 4.50 -16.02
C ALA A 26 -10.50 3.56 -14.90
N ILE A 27 -10.02 2.38 -15.25
CA ILE A 27 -9.48 1.39 -14.30
C ILE A 27 -8.22 1.94 -13.62
N ALA A 28 -7.32 2.57 -14.37
CA ALA A 28 -6.09 3.16 -13.87
C ALA A 28 -6.37 4.29 -12.86
N THR A 29 -7.37 5.13 -13.11
CA THR A 29 -7.62 6.34 -12.31
C THR A 29 -8.64 6.16 -11.19
N ALA A 30 -9.58 5.21 -11.29
CA ALA A 30 -10.66 5.04 -10.32
C ALA A 30 -10.16 4.86 -8.87
N PRO A 31 -9.12 4.05 -8.57
CA PRO A 31 -8.57 3.93 -7.21
C PRO A 31 -8.12 5.27 -6.61
N TYR A 32 -7.49 6.13 -7.41
CA TYR A 32 -7.05 7.45 -6.95
C TYR A 32 -8.23 8.39 -6.68
N VAL A 33 -9.27 8.34 -7.51
CA VAL A 33 -10.50 9.14 -7.29
C VAL A 33 -11.18 8.72 -5.99
N VAL A 34 -11.28 7.41 -5.74
CA VAL A 34 -11.84 6.87 -4.49
C VAL A 34 -10.97 7.29 -3.30
N ALA A 35 -9.65 7.15 -3.40
CA ALA A 35 -8.74 7.51 -2.33
C ALA A 35 -8.78 9.00 -2.00
N ALA A 36 -8.85 9.87 -3.02
CA ALA A 36 -9.00 11.31 -2.81
C ALA A 36 -10.33 11.67 -2.14
N LYS A 37 -11.43 11.02 -2.51
CA LYS A 37 -12.75 11.23 -1.89
C LYS A 37 -12.81 10.75 -0.45
N GLN A 38 -12.19 9.61 -0.15
CA GLN A 38 -12.20 8.99 1.16
C GLN A 38 -11.02 9.41 2.06
N GLN A 39 -10.11 10.25 1.55
CA GLN A 39 -8.87 10.66 2.23
C GLN A 39 -8.04 9.44 2.68
N THR A 40 -7.95 8.41 1.84
CA THR A 40 -7.13 7.21 2.08
C THR A 40 -5.79 7.28 1.35
N SER A 41 -4.90 6.32 1.64
CA SER A 41 -3.53 6.29 1.13
C SER A 41 -3.47 6.24 -0.41
N LEU A 42 -2.75 7.18 -1.01
CA LEU A 42 -2.43 7.18 -2.43
C LEU A 42 -1.42 6.09 -2.80
N ALA A 43 -0.54 5.68 -1.89
CA ALA A 43 0.33 4.52 -2.10
C ALA A 43 -0.47 3.22 -2.26
N LEU A 44 -1.45 2.97 -1.40
CA LEU A 44 -2.35 1.82 -1.54
C LEU A 44 -3.26 1.93 -2.77
N ALA A 45 -3.73 3.14 -3.10
CA ALA A 45 -4.47 3.38 -4.34
C ALA A 45 -3.63 3.05 -5.57
N THR A 46 -2.32 3.37 -5.54
CA THR A 46 -1.37 3.02 -6.60
C THR A 46 -1.25 1.51 -6.73
N VAL A 47 -1.07 0.79 -5.62
CA VAL A 47 -1.01 -0.69 -5.62
C VAL A 47 -2.27 -1.28 -6.25
N LEU A 48 -3.46 -0.84 -5.83
CA LEU A 48 -4.73 -1.32 -6.38
C LEU A 48 -4.85 -0.98 -7.88
N SER A 49 -4.47 0.22 -8.27
CA SER A 49 -4.47 0.67 -9.67
C SER A 49 -3.59 -0.22 -10.55
N LEU A 50 -2.37 -0.52 -10.14
CA LEU A 50 -1.46 -1.41 -10.87
C LEU A 50 -1.98 -2.85 -10.97
N LEU A 51 -2.60 -3.36 -9.89
CA LEU A 51 -3.20 -4.69 -9.89
C LEU A 51 -4.40 -4.78 -10.84
N LEU A 52 -5.31 -3.81 -10.80
CA LEU A 52 -6.48 -3.80 -11.68
C LEU A 52 -6.09 -3.66 -13.14
N VAL A 53 -5.10 -2.81 -13.46
CA VAL A 53 -4.62 -2.69 -14.85
C VAL A 53 -3.84 -3.93 -15.29
N THR A 54 -3.13 -4.63 -14.39
CA THR A 54 -2.54 -5.93 -14.73
C THR A 54 -3.61 -6.96 -15.06
N PHE A 55 -4.69 -7.02 -14.28
CA PHE A 55 -5.81 -7.92 -14.58
C PHE A 55 -6.48 -7.56 -15.92
N TYR A 56 -6.66 -6.26 -16.19
CA TYR A 56 -7.19 -5.78 -17.46
C TYR A 56 -6.29 -6.17 -18.66
N GLN A 57 -4.97 -6.03 -18.53
CA GLN A 57 -4.02 -6.50 -19.55
C GLN A 57 -4.21 -7.98 -19.86
N MET A 58 -4.42 -8.82 -18.85
CA MET A 58 -4.66 -10.25 -19.07
C MET A 58 -5.98 -10.53 -19.78
N LEU A 59 -7.04 -9.76 -19.50
CA LEU A 59 -8.31 -9.89 -20.23
C LEU A 59 -8.16 -9.52 -21.71
N LEU A 60 -7.35 -8.50 -22.01
CA LEU A 60 -7.03 -8.14 -23.39
C LEU A 60 -6.27 -9.25 -24.11
N GLU A 61 -5.32 -9.90 -23.44
CA GLU A 61 -4.60 -11.06 -24.00
C GLU A 61 -5.51 -12.27 -24.29
N GLN A 62 -6.70 -12.34 -23.70
CA GLN A 62 -7.72 -13.37 -24.01
C GLN A 62 -8.63 -13.00 -25.19
N GLY A 63 -8.38 -11.88 -25.87
CA GLY A 63 -9.13 -11.45 -27.06
C GLY A 63 -10.40 -10.65 -26.75
N LEU A 64 -10.47 -9.96 -25.60
CA LEU A 64 -11.58 -9.06 -25.30
C LEU A 64 -11.68 -7.88 -26.29
N PHE A 65 -10.53 -7.41 -26.77
CA PHE A 65 -10.36 -6.44 -27.85
C PHE A 65 -9.13 -6.84 -28.67
N ASP A 66 -9.08 -6.45 -29.94
CA ASP A 66 -7.87 -6.61 -30.79
C ASP A 66 -6.75 -5.60 -30.43
N PHE A 67 -6.94 -4.81 -29.37
CA PHE A 67 -6.01 -3.79 -28.91
C PHE A 67 -4.85 -4.41 -28.12
N GLU A 68 -3.61 -4.15 -28.57
CA GLU A 68 -2.40 -4.53 -27.86
C GLU A 68 -1.87 -3.38 -26.99
N PRO A 69 -2.13 -3.37 -25.67
CA PRO A 69 -1.78 -2.22 -24.84
C PRO A 69 -0.27 -1.98 -24.76
N ARG A 70 0.55 -3.04 -24.85
CA ARG A 70 2.01 -2.92 -24.77
C ARG A 70 2.62 -2.24 -25.98
N THR A 71 2.04 -2.37 -27.17
CA THR A 71 2.59 -1.74 -28.38
C THR A 71 2.29 -0.25 -28.40
N PHE A 72 1.11 0.16 -27.92
CA PHE A 72 0.70 1.57 -27.93
C PHE A 72 1.07 2.35 -26.67
N LEU A 73 1.01 1.75 -25.48
CA LEU A 73 1.12 2.48 -24.20
C LEU A 73 2.50 2.37 -23.53
N SER A 74 3.40 1.49 -23.99
CA SER A 74 4.77 1.37 -23.46
C SER A 74 5.67 2.49 -23.95
N LEU A 75 6.71 2.81 -23.17
CA LEU A 75 7.76 3.73 -23.57
C LEU A 75 8.64 3.09 -24.63
N ILE A 76 8.79 3.75 -25.77
CA ILE A 76 9.69 3.31 -26.84
C ILE A 76 10.66 4.46 -27.08
N PRO A 77 11.94 4.33 -26.67
CA PRO A 77 12.92 5.41 -26.77
C PRO A 77 13.04 6.04 -28.16
N ALA A 78 13.01 5.23 -29.22
CA ALA A 78 13.07 5.69 -30.61
C ALA A 78 11.92 6.63 -31.01
N LEU A 79 10.78 6.56 -30.32
CA LEU A 79 9.60 7.39 -30.59
C LEU A 79 9.46 8.54 -29.59
N ALA A 80 10.37 8.67 -28.62
CA ALA A 80 10.20 9.55 -27.48
C ALA A 80 10.30 11.05 -27.83
N SER A 81 10.93 11.40 -28.96
CA SER A 81 10.98 12.78 -29.46
C SER A 81 9.71 13.22 -30.17
N GLU A 82 8.84 12.27 -30.55
CA GLU A 82 7.61 12.57 -31.29
C GLU A 82 6.52 13.07 -30.34
N PRO A 83 6.02 14.32 -30.48
CA PRO A 83 5.03 14.88 -29.55
C PRO A 83 3.74 14.07 -29.46
N THR A 84 3.32 13.44 -30.56
CA THR A 84 2.13 12.57 -30.62
C THR A 84 2.28 11.31 -29.76
N GLN A 85 3.52 10.89 -29.49
CA GLN A 85 3.87 9.71 -28.71
C GLN A 85 4.22 10.03 -27.24
N ALA A 86 4.12 11.30 -26.82
CA ALA A 86 4.47 11.75 -25.47
C ALA A 86 3.69 11.05 -24.35
N HIS A 87 2.48 10.57 -24.63
CA HIS A 87 1.65 9.82 -23.68
C HIS A 87 2.39 8.60 -23.08
N ARG A 88 3.28 7.97 -23.86
CA ARG A 88 4.07 6.79 -23.47
C ARG A 88 4.97 7.01 -22.27
N PHE A 89 5.41 8.25 -22.01
CA PHE A 89 6.17 8.60 -20.80
C PHE A 89 5.38 8.42 -19.51
N ILE A 90 4.04 8.44 -19.59
CA ILE A 90 3.16 8.33 -18.43
C ILE A 90 2.47 6.97 -18.42
N THR A 91 1.89 6.55 -19.55
CA THR A 91 1.06 5.34 -19.64
C THR A 91 1.85 4.05 -19.36
N ALA A 92 3.15 4.05 -19.65
CA ALA A 92 4.04 2.92 -19.39
C ALA A 92 4.10 2.50 -17.92
N ALA A 93 3.77 3.40 -16.98
CA ALA A 93 3.79 3.11 -15.54
C ALA A 93 2.83 1.99 -15.12
N TRP A 94 1.71 1.83 -15.84
CA TRP A 94 0.68 0.85 -15.50
C TRP A 94 0.89 -0.51 -16.15
N LEU A 95 1.68 -0.56 -17.22
CA LEU A 95 1.93 -1.79 -17.96
C LEU A 95 2.96 -2.67 -17.25
N HIS A 96 2.74 -3.97 -17.24
CA HIS A 96 3.67 -4.94 -16.63
C HIS A 96 3.80 -6.17 -17.54
N SER A 97 5.01 -6.74 -17.59
CA SER A 97 5.31 -7.90 -18.43
C SER A 97 4.86 -9.23 -17.83
N GLY A 98 4.35 -9.23 -16.59
CA GLY A 98 3.80 -10.40 -15.92
C GLY A 98 3.63 -10.21 -14.41
N TRP A 99 3.10 -11.24 -13.75
CA TRP A 99 2.76 -11.21 -12.32
C TRP A 99 3.94 -10.91 -11.40
N ILE A 100 5.09 -11.54 -11.65
CA ILE A 100 6.29 -11.34 -10.82
C ILE A 100 6.78 -9.89 -10.94
N HIS A 101 6.66 -9.28 -12.12
CA HIS A 101 7.07 -7.91 -12.35
C HIS A 101 6.18 -6.93 -11.59
N VAL A 102 4.84 -7.03 -11.70
CA VAL A 102 3.94 -6.15 -10.92
C VAL A 102 4.10 -6.40 -9.42
N LEU A 103 4.27 -7.66 -8.99
CA LEU A 103 4.46 -8.01 -7.59
C LEU A 103 5.69 -7.32 -6.99
N GLY A 104 6.81 -7.32 -7.71
CA GLY A 104 8.02 -6.61 -7.29
C GLY A 104 7.78 -5.11 -7.08
N ASN A 105 7.07 -4.46 -8.00
CA ASN A 105 6.77 -3.03 -7.91
C ASN A 105 5.80 -2.71 -6.76
N ILE A 106 4.70 -3.45 -6.63
CA ILE A 106 3.73 -3.20 -5.57
C ILE A 106 4.29 -3.49 -4.18
N ILE A 107 5.22 -4.45 -4.02
CA ILE A 107 5.90 -4.67 -2.74
C ILE A 107 6.67 -3.43 -2.31
N VAL A 108 7.43 -2.81 -3.21
CA VAL A 108 8.16 -1.57 -2.90
C VAL A 108 7.19 -0.43 -2.60
N ILE A 109 6.16 -0.24 -3.43
CA ILE A 109 5.17 0.83 -3.24
C ILE A 109 4.37 0.65 -1.95
N ALA A 110 3.99 -0.59 -1.60
CA ALA A 110 3.27 -0.87 -0.36
C ALA A 110 4.16 -0.70 0.87
N LEU A 111 5.33 -1.36 0.89
CA LEU A 111 6.15 -1.46 2.10
C LEU A 111 7.03 -0.22 2.33
N ALA A 112 7.51 0.43 1.28
CA ALA A 112 8.29 1.67 1.40
C ALA A 112 7.43 2.91 1.10
N GLY A 113 6.50 2.81 0.15
CA GLY A 113 5.66 3.94 -0.24
C GLY A 113 4.65 4.36 0.82
N VAL A 114 3.97 3.43 1.50
CA VAL A 114 3.00 3.80 2.55
C VAL A 114 3.67 4.52 3.73
N PRO A 115 4.79 4.03 4.32
CA PRO A 115 5.51 4.77 5.35
C PRO A 115 6.02 6.13 4.88
N LEU A 116 6.54 6.21 3.64
CA LEU A 116 6.95 7.48 3.07
C LEU A 116 5.76 8.46 2.97
N GLU A 117 4.60 8.00 2.50
CA GLU A 117 3.39 8.81 2.43
C GLU A 117 2.97 9.35 3.80
N GLN A 118 3.12 8.55 4.86
CA GLN A 118 2.84 8.99 6.23
C GLN A 118 3.79 10.13 6.66
N ARG A 119 5.07 10.06 6.28
CA ARG A 119 6.06 11.12 6.55
C ARG A 119 5.79 12.41 5.78
N MET A 120 5.54 12.33 4.47
CA MET A 120 5.43 13.51 3.58
C MET A 120 4.00 14.01 3.32
N GLY A 121 3.00 13.18 3.57
CA GLY A 121 1.61 13.39 3.16
C GLY A 121 1.36 13.05 1.68
N PRO A 122 0.08 12.84 1.31
CA PRO A 122 -0.32 12.27 0.03
C PRO A 122 0.14 13.07 -1.19
N ARG A 123 0.00 14.40 -1.16
CA ARG A 123 0.32 15.27 -2.31
C ARG A 123 1.80 15.24 -2.69
N ARG A 124 2.67 15.31 -1.68
CA ARG A 124 4.13 15.27 -1.86
C ARG A 124 4.58 13.89 -2.27
N TRP A 125 3.99 12.85 -1.68
CA TRP A 125 4.22 11.47 -2.09
C TRP A 125 3.90 11.24 -3.57
N MET A 126 2.74 11.73 -4.05
CA MET A 126 2.37 11.61 -5.46
C MET A 126 3.33 12.36 -6.38
N ALA A 127 3.83 13.54 -5.97
CA ALA A 127 4.85 14.26 -6.72
C ALA A 127 6.15 13.44 -6.84
N ILE A 128 6.59 12.79 -5.75
CA ILE A 128 7.75 11.88 -5.77
C ILE A 128 7.53 10.70 -6.71
N TYR A 129 6.35 10.07 -6.66
CA TYR A 129 6.00 8.97 -7.54
C TYR A 129 6.12 9.37 -9.02
N ILE A 130 5.54 10.51 -9.40
CA ILE A 130 5.59 11.04 -10.77
C ILE A 130 7.02 11.42 -11.18
N ILE A 131 7.78 12.06 -10.28
CA ILE A 131 9.18 12.44 -10.54
C ILE A 131 10.06 11.21 -10.75
N GLY A 132 9.87 10.16 -9.94
CA GLY A 132 10.58 8.89 -10.12
C GLY A 132 10.24 8.22 -11.45
N LEU A 133 8.95 8.19 -11.82
CA LEU A 133 8.50 7.68 -13.11
C LEU A 133 9.17 8.43 -14.28
N LEU A 134 9.01 9.76 -14.31
CA LEU A 134 9.52 10.58 -15.40
C LEU A 134 11.04 10.59 -15.43
N GLY A 135 11.70 10.69 -14.28
CA GLY A 135 13.16 10.63 -14.18
C GLY A 135 13.73 9.33 -14.71
N GLY A 136 13.08 8.21 -14.42
CA GLY A 136 13.46 6.91 -14.97
C GLY A 136 13.26 6.83 -16.48
N ASN A 137 12.09 7.23 -16.97
CA ASN A 137 11.77 7.19 -18.40
C ASN A 137 12.69 8.10 -19.21
N ILE A 138 12.98 9.31 -18.71
CA ILE A 138 13.91 10.26 -19.33
C ILE A 138 15.32 9.67 -19.35
N ALA A 139 15.83 9.15 -18.22
CA ALA A 139 17.17 8.56 -18.17
C ALA A 139 17.32 7.37 -19.13
N TRP A 140 16.31 6.49 -19.19
CA TRP A 140 16.29 5.36 -20.12
C TRP A 140 16.36 5.81 -21.57
N THR A 141 15.51 6.77 -21.96
CA THR A 141 15.46 7.32 -23.31
C THR A 141 16.75 8.01 -23.71
N LEU A 142 17.37 8.80 -22.81
CA LEU A 142 18.61 9.51 -23.11
C LEU A 142 19.79 8.56 -23.33
N VAL A 143 19.85 7.44 -22.62
CA VAL A 143 20.92 6.44 -22.79
C VAL A 143 20.67 5.53 -24.00
N HIS A 144 19.40 5.27 -24.35
CA HIS A 144 19.03 4.37 -25.45
C HIS A 144 18.16 5.03 -26.52
N PRO A 145 18.53 6.19 -27.09
CA PRO A 145 17.62 7.01 -27.90
C PRO A 145 17.14 6.31 -29.18
N ASN A 146 17.89 5.34 -29.70
CA ASN A 146 17.55 4.60 -30.91
C ASN A 146 16.91 3.22 -30.64
N SER A 147 16.60 2.92 -29.37
CA SER A 147 16.03 1.61 -29.00
C SER A 147 14.55 1.52 -29.35
N TRP A 148 14.20 0.46 -30.05
CA TRP A 148 12.82 0.06 -30.34
C TRP A 148 12.27 -0.94 -29.32
N ILE A 149 13.08 -1.35 -28.35
CA ILE A 149 12.65 -2.29 -27.30
C ILE A 149 11.76 -1.53 -26.30
N PRO A 150 10.49 -1.93 -26.14
CA PRO A 150 9.58 -1.24 -25.23
C PRO A 150 10.02 -1.38 -23.76
N ALA A 151 9.96 -0.28 -23.02
CA ALA A 151 10.12 -0.21 -21.58
C ALA A 151 8.77 0.08 -20.92
N LEU A 152 8.48 -0.66 -19.85
CA LEU A 152 7.21 -0.60 -19.12
C LEU A 152 7.41 -0.95 -17.65
N GLY A 153 6.50 -0.49 -16.80
CA GLY A 153 6.48 -0.78 -15.37
C GLY A 153 6.56 0.47 -14.51
N ALA A 154 6.05 0.35 -13.28
CA ALA A 154 6.13 1.40 -12.26
C ALA A 154 7.49 1.46 -11.55
N SER A 155 8.49 0.69 -11.98
CA SER A 155 9.72 0.47 -11.24
C SER A 155 10.58 1.72 -11.11
N GLY A 156 10.63 2.60 -12.12
CA GLY A 156 11.28 3.91 -12.00
C GLY A 156 10.69 4.76 -10.87
N ALA A 157 9.36 4.74 -10.72
CA ALA A 157 8.66 5.41 -9.61
C ALA A 157 8.96 4.73 -8.26
N ALA A 158 8.99 3.40 -8.22
CA ALA A 158 9.33 2.63 -7.02
C ALA A 158 10.76 2.92 -6.54
N PHE A 159 11.73 3.02 -7.44
CA PHE A 159 13.09 3.47 -7.12
C PHE A 159 13.13 4.95 -6.72
N GLY A 160 12.28 5.79 -7.31
CA GLY A 160 12.10 7.18 -6.88
C GLY A 160 11.59 7.30 -5.44
N ILE A 161 10.65 6.44 -5.02
CA ILE A 161 10.21 6.32 -3.61
C ILE A 161 11.39 6.00 -2.71
N LEU A 162 12.21 5.00 -3.05
CA LEU A 162 13.39 4.63 -2.25
C LEU A 162 14.42 5.77 -2.19
N GLY A 163 14.66 6.45 -3.31
CA GLY A 163 15.55 7.61 -3.37
C GLY A 163 15.07 8.76 -2.51
N ALA A 164 13.78 9.09 -2.57
CA ALA A 164 13.21 10.14 -1.76
C ALA A 164 13.22 9.80 -0.26
N TYR A 165 12.93 8.55 0.08
CA TYR A 165 12.96 8.09 1.47
C TYR A 165 14.40 8.15 2.01
N MET A 166 15.38 7.67 1.26
CA MET A 166 16.80 7.75 1.64
C MET A 166 17.27 9.20 1.79
N ALA A 167 16.77 10.14 1.00
CA ALA A 167 17.15 11.55 1.09
C ALA A 167 16.59 12.25 2.34
N CYS A 168 15.41 11.86 2.80
CA CYS A 168 14.68 12.61 3.83
C CYS A 168 14.69 11.94 5.22
N TRP A 169 14.65 10.61 5.26
CA TRP A 169 14.61 9.81 6.50
C TRP A 169 15.41 8.52 6.34
N PRO A 170 16.75 8.60 6.16
CA PRO A 170 17.59 7.44 5.87
C PRO A 170 17.61 6.39 7.00
N GLU A 171 17.45 6.82 8.25
CA GLU A 171 17.52 5.94 9.44
C GLU A 171 16.20 5.25 9.79
N ASP A 172 15.10 5.60 9.11
CA ASP A 172 13.81 4.97 9.35
C ASP A 172 13.87 3.48 9.11
N ARG A 173 13.23 2.70 9.98
CA ARG A 173 13.16 1.24 9.88
C ARG A 173 11.81 0.82 9.33
N ILE A 174 11.80 0.22 8.14
CA ILE A 174 10.60 -0.33 7.51
C ILE A 174 10.74 -1.84 7.32
N GLU A 175 9.61 -2.54 7.43
CA GLU A 175 9.57 -3.97 7.11
C GLU A 175 9.78 -4.14 5.61
N PHE A 176 10.86 -4.84 5.24
CA PHE A 176 11.21 -5.02 3.84
C PHE A 176 11.84 -6.40 3.61
N PRO A 177 11.47 -7.13 2.54
CA PRO A 177 12.08 -8.40 2.22
C PRO A 177 13.52 -8.20 1.73
N MET A 178 14.51 -8.55 2.55
CA MET A 178 15.93 -8.59 2.15
C MET A 178 16.57 -9.90 2.59
N LEU A 179 17.41 -10.49 1.74
CA LEU A 179 18.19 -11.69 2.04
C LEU A 179 17.33 -12.83 2.63
N PHE A 180 16.16 -13.08 2.05
CA PHE A 180 15.17 -14.10 2.48
C PHE A 180 14.43 -13.82 3.79
N PHE A 181 14.71 -12.72 4.49
CA PHE A 181 14.02 -12.34 5.73
C PHE A 181 13.17 -11.08 5.54
N ILE A 182 11.95 -11.11 6.03
CA ILE A 182 11.11 -9.92 6.20
C ILE A 182 11.33 -9.43 7.63
N ARG A 183 12.03 -8.30 7.78
CA ARG A 183 12.25 -7.64 9.07
C ARG A 183 12.36 -6.13 8.90
N PRO A 184 12.30 -5.35 9.99
CA PRO A 184 12.59 -3.92 9.92
C PRO A 184 14.06 -3.67 9.59
N TRP A 185 14.32 -2.91 8.53
CA TRP A 185 15.66 -2.49 8.11
C TRP A 185 15.72 -0.97 7.92
N PRO A 186 16.86 -0.34 8.23
CA PRO A 186 17.08 1.06 7.89
C PRO A 186 16.89 1.31 6.39
N VAL A 187 16.20 2.39 6.04
CA VAL A 187 15.91 2.78 4.65
C VAL A 187 17.20 2.93 3.84
N TRP A 188 18.25 3.52 4.41
CA TRP A 188 19.53 3.65 3.71
C TRP A 188 20.11 2.28 3.31
N MET A 189 19.95 1.24 4.14
CA MET A 189 20.41 -0.12 3.81
C MET A 189 19.60 -0.71 2.67
N ILE A 190 18.27 -0.57 2.72
CA ILE A 190 17.37 -1.06 1.67
C ILE A 190 17.71 -0.37 0.34
N ALA A 191 17.82 0.95 0.36
CA ALA A 191 18.13 1.77 -0.80
C ALA A 191 19.52 1.42 -1.37
N ALA A 192 20.55 1.35 -0.54
CA ALA A 192 21.90 1.00 -0.97
C ALA A 192 21.99 -0.42 -1.55
N PHE A 193 21.33 -1.40 -0.93
CA PHE A 193 21.29 -2.76 -1.44
C PHE A 193 20.56 -2.86 -2.78
N ARG A 194 19.36 -2.27 -2.88
CA ARG A 194 18.55 -2.30 -4.11
C ARG A 194 19.24 -1.56 -5.25
N LEU A 195 19.72 -0.34 -5.01
CA LEU A 195 20.45 0.44 -6.01
C LEU A 195 21.79 -0.20 -6.38
N GLY A 196 22.51 -0.77 -5.41
CA GLY A 196 23.76 -1.50 -5.64
C GLY A 196 23.57 -2.70 -6.56
N LEU A 197 22.45 -3.43 -6.43
CA LEU A 197 22.11 -4.52 -7.35
C LEU A 197 21.87 -4.03 -8.78
N GLU A 198 21.22 -2.87 -8.96
CA GLU A 198 21.03 -2.26 -10.28
C GLU A 198 22.37 -1.89 -10.93
N VAL A 199 23.24 -1.20 -10.18
CA VAL A 199 24.58 -0.82 -10.65
C VAL A 199 25.42 -2.05 -10.97
N TYR A 200 25.37 -3.09 -10.12
CA TYR A 200 26.06 -4.35 -10.37
C TYR A 200 25.56 -5.03 -11.65
N ASN A 201 24.24 -5.11 -11.87
CA ASN A 201 23.69 -5.72 -13.08
C ASN A 201 24.08 -4.93 -14.33
N MET A 202 24.05 -3.59 -14.28
CA MET A 202 24.55 -2.75 -15.38
C MET A 202 26.02 -3.03 -15.69
N TYR A 203 26.86 -3.11 -14.65
CA TYR A 203 28.28 -3.44 -14.82
C TYR A 203 28.48 -4.82 -15.46
N GLN A 204 27.74 -5.85 -15.02
CA GLN A 204 27.81 -7.20 -15.61
C GLN A 204 27.39 -7.22 -17.08
N ILE A 205 26.36 -6.44 -17.46
CA ILE A 205 25.94 -6.29 -18.86
C ILE A 205 27.02 -5.61 -19.68
N GLU A 206 27.64 -4.54 -19.16
CA GLU A 206 28.68 -3.77 -19.84
C GLU A 206 29.94 -4.60 -20.11
N ILE A 207 30.36 -5.43 -19.17
CA ILE A 207 31.52 -6.34 -19.36
C ILE A 207 31.17 -7.64 -20.11
N GLY A 208 29.92 -7.80 -20.54
CA GLY A 208 29.46 -8.94 -21.36
C GLY A 208 29.29 -10.26 -20.62
N THR A 209 29.27 -10.25 -19.29
CA THR A 209 29.11 -11.46 -18.44
C THR A 209 27.67 -11.63 -17.93
N GLY A 210 26.82 -10.62 -18.10
CA GLY A 210 25.41 -10.65 -17.70
C GLY A 210 24.47 -10.37 -18.87
N PHE A 211 23.24 -10.89 -18.76
CA PHE A 211 22.11 -10.54 -19.61
C PHE A 211 20.91 -10.18 -18.72
N SER A 212 20.16 -9.15 -19.11
CA SER A 212 18.97 -8.71 -18.38
C SER A 212 17.94 -8.12 -19.33
N ASN A 213 16.66 -8.39 -19.04
CA ASN A 213 15.52 -7.76 -19.71
C ASN A 213 14.91 -6.63 -18.85
N VAL A 214 15.74 -5.98 -18.03
CA VAL A 214 15.34 -4.94 -17.08
C VAL A 214 15.98 -3.61 -17.50
N ALA A 215 15.18 -2.55 -17.50
CA ALA A 215 15.63 -1.19 -17.80
C ALA A 215 16.38 -0.58 -16.61
N HIS A 216 17.55 -1.10 -16.25
CA HIS A 216 18.32 -0.70 -15.06
C HIS A 216 18.60 0.82 -14.99
N MET A 217 18.86 1.46 -16.15
CA MET A 217 19.04 2.92 -16.21
C MET A 217 17.77 3.71 -15.83
N ALA A 218 16.57 3.14 -16.04
CA ALA A 218 15.32 3.75 -15.58
C ALA A 218 15.23 3.74 -14.05
N HIS A 219 15.70 2.68 -13.41
CA HIS A 219 15.73 2.59 -11.95
C HIS A 219 16.70 3.62 -11.36
N LEU A 220 17.92 3.70 -11.92
CA LEU A 220 18.92 4.69 -11.51
C LEU A 220 18.41 6.12 -11.70
N GLY A 221 17.84 6.44 -12.88
CA GLY A 221 17.31 7.77 -13.17
C GLY A 221 16.17 8.18 -12.26
N GLY A 222 15.21 7.28 -12.03
CA GLY A 222 14.09 7.51 -11.13
C GLY A 222 14.54 7.73 -9.68
N PHE A 223 15.48 6.91 -9.21
CA PHE A 223 16.09 7.07 -7.88
C PHE A 223 16.78 8.43 -7.76
N MET A 224 17.69 8.77 -8.67
CA MET A 224 18.55 9.95 -8.55
C MET A 224 17.77 11.25 -8.65
N LEU A 225 16.81 11.33 -9.56
CA LEU A 225 16.00 12.55 -9.72
C LEU A 225 15.11 12.78 -8.49
N ALA A 226 14.45 11.73 -7.99
CA ALA A 226 13.64 11.83 -6.79
C ALA A 226 14.49 12.14 -5.55
N TRP A 227 15.64 11.46 -5.37
CA TRP A 227 16.58 11.71 -4.28
C TRP A 227 17.04 13.18 -4.25
N ALA A 228 17.42 13.74 -5.41
CA ALA A 228 17.88 15.12 -5.52
C ALA A 228 16.79 16.15 -5.18
N LEU A 229 15.53 15.87 -5.54
CA LEU A 229 14.41 16.79 -5.34
C LEU A 229 13.61 16.54 -4.04
N ALA A 230 13.81 15.40 -3.37
CA ALA A 230 12.96 14.98 -2.27
C ALA A 230 12.98 15.95 -1.09
N ARG A 231 14.17 16.43 -0.68
CA ARG A 231 14.28 17.35 0.45
C ARG A 231 13.60 18.69 0.21
N THR A 232 13.56 19.18 -1.03
CA THR A 232 12.85 20.43 -1.36
C THR A 232 11.34 20.21 -1.36
N ILE A 233 10.88 19.08 -1.91
CA ILE A 233 9.47 18.69 -1.93
C ILE A 233 8.94 18.44 -0.51
N ALA A 234 9.74 17.81 0.35
CA ALA A 234 9.42 17.48 1.72
C ALA A 234 9.35 18.70 2.67
N ARG A 235 9.64 19.91 2.21
CA ARG A 235 9.46 21.12 3.01
C ARG A 235 8.00 21.28 3.45
N GLY A 236 7.80 21.44 4.76
CA GLY A 236 6.46 21.50 5.37
C GLY A 236 5.69 20.18 5.34
N ALA A 237 6.40 19.05 5.22
CA ALA A 237 5.85 17.72 5.44
C ALA A 237 5.32 17.56 6.89
N PRO A 238 4.36 16.65 7.12
CA PRO A 238 3.89 16.30 8.47
C PRO A 238 5.02 15.92 9.44
N SER A 239 6.02 15.18 8.97
CA SER A 239 7.19 14.81 9.77
C SER A 239 8.40 15.71 9.47
N PRO A 240 9.16 16.14 10.50
CA PRO A 240 10.44 16.83 10.30
C PRO A 240 11.44 15.94 9.55
N LEU A 241 12.29 16.56 8.73
CA LEU A 241 13.40 15.86 8.09
C LEU A 241 14.40 15.37 9.15
N ASP A 242 15.00 14.20 8.90
CA ASP A 242 15.99 13.58 9.79
C ASP A 242 15.47 13.25 11.22
N ASP A 243 14.15 13.28 11.45
CA ASP A 243 13.55 12.80 12.70
C ASP A 243 13.53 11.27 12.70
N SER A 244 14.34 10.66 13.58
CA SER A 244 14.50 9.21 13.71
C SER A 244 13.40 8.54 14.54
N SER A 245 12.24 9.18 14.70
CA SER A 245 11.09 8.57 15.40
C SER A 245 10.70 7.27 14.69
N ASP A 246 11.01 6.12 15.30
CA ASP A 246 10.92 4.78 14.68
C ASP A 246 9.52 4.49 14.09
N ILE A 247 9.40 4.51 12.75
CA ILE A 247 8.19 4.07 12.01
C ILE A 247 8.02 2.55 12.01
N SER A 248 8.95 1.79 12.58
CA SER A 248 8.83 0.32 12.69
C SER A 248 7.56 -0.15 13.41
N ILE A 249 6.83 0.76 14.05
CA ILE A 249 5.53 0.52 14.69
C ILE A 249 4.33 0.94 13.82
N ALA A 250 4.44 1.78 12.79
CA ALA A 250 3.27 2.46 12.18
C ALA A 250 2.39 1.58 11.26
N GLY A 251 2.96 0.60 10.56
CA GLY A 251 2.18 -0.45 9.88
C GLY A 251 1.34 -1.26 10.88
N SER A 252 1.90 -1.46 12.08
CA SER A 252 1.14 -1.96 13.23
C SER A 252 0.27 -0.89 13.89
N SER A 253 0.57 0.41 13.78
CA SER A 253 -0.15 1.46 14.52
C SER A 253 -1.48 1.85 13.87
N ALA A 254 -1.59 1.83 12.54
CA ALA A 254 -2.88 2.01 11.89
C ALA A 254 -3.80 0.81 12.18
N SER A 255 -3.25 -0.41 12.08
CA SER A 255 -3.96 -1.65 12.47
C SER A 255 -4.29 -1.67 13.97
N LYS A 256 -3.36 -1.26 14.85
CA LYS A 256 -3.56 -1.14 16.30
C LYS A 256 -4.50 -0.01 16.67
N ALA A 257 -4.51 1.12 15.97
CA ALA A 257 -5.43 2.23 16.23
C ALA A 257 -6.85 1.87 15.78
N VAL A 258 -6.99 1.18 14.64
CA VAL A 258 -8.27 0.61 14.20
C VAL A 258 -8.75 -0.47 15.17
N ARG A 259 -7.87 -1.37 15.60
CA ARG A 259 -8.16 -2.40 16.62
C ARG A 259 -8.51 -1.77 17.97
N ALA A 260 -7.74 -0.79 18.43
CA ALA A 260 -8.00 -0.06 19.68
C ALA A 260 -9.31 0.72 19.61
N ALA A 261 -9.64 1.34 18.48
CA ALA A 261 -10.92 2.01 18.27
C ALA A 261 -12.10 1.02 18.17
N ALA A 262 -11.87 -0.21 17.69
CA ALA A 262 -12.87 -1.28 17.73
C ALA A 262 -13.07 -1.78 19.17
N ILE A 263 -11.99 -2.05 19.90
CA ILE A 263 -12.02 -2.46 21.32
C ILE A 263 -12.69 -1.38 22.19
N ALA A 264 -12.33 -0.11 22.00
CA ALA A 264 -12.91 1.01 22.74
C ALA A 264 -14.42 1.16 22.50
N ARG A 265 -14.91 0.83 21.29
CA ARG A 265 -16.34 0.84 20.99
C ARG A 265 -17.09 -0.26 21.73
N MET A 266 -16.45 -1.39 22.06
CA MET A 266 -17.07 -2.52 22.77
C MET A 266 -17.12 -2.35 24.30
N GLY A 267 -16.78 -1.18 24.83
CA GLY A 267 -16.77 -0.91 26.27
C GLY A 267 -15.51 -1.45 26.98
N SER A 268 -15.19 -0.85 28.13
CA SER A 268 -14.03 -1.23 28.94
C SER A 268 -14.34 -2.46 29.80
N LEU A 269 -13.39 -3.39 29.87
CA LEU A 269 -13.45 -4.57 30.76
C LEU A 269 -12.57 -4.39 32.01
N GLU A 270 -11.93 -3.23 32.19
CA GLU A 270 -11.00 -2.97 33.29
C GLU A 270 -11.69 -2.99 34.66
N SER A 271 -12.86 -2.36 34.77
CA SER A 271 -13.73 -2.46 35.94
C SER A 271 -14.95 -3.34 35.63
N ASP A 272 -15.55 -3.91 36.67
CA ASP A 272 -16.76 -4.73 36.56
C ASP A 272 -17.74 -4.45 37.72
N PRO A 273 -19.07 -4.59 37.51
CA PRO A 273 -20.08 -4.23 38.50
C PRO A 273 -20.01 -5.02 39.81
N TRP A 274 -19.45 -6.22 39.77
CA TRP A 274 -19.35 -7.11 40.94
C TRP A 274 -18.25 -6.66 41.88
N SER A 275 -17.07 -6.36 41.32
CA SER A 275 -15.95 -5.77 42.05
C SER A 275 -16.31 -4.41 42.64
N GLU A 276 -16.98 -3.54 41.87
CA GLU A 276 -17.43 -2.22 42.34
C GLU A 276 -18.47 -2.31 43.48
N ALA A 277 -19.30 -3.36 43.49
CA ALA A 277 -20.25 -3.63 44.56
C ALA A 277 -19.64 -4.36 45.77
N GLY A 278 -18.33 -4.65 45.78
CA GLY A 278 -17.66 -5.40 46.84
C GLY A 278 -18.03 -6.89 46.88
N LYS A 279 -18.60 -7.42 45.79
CA LYS A 279 -19.03 -8.82 45.61
C LYS A 279 -18.23 -9.47 44.48
N ALA A 280 -16.91 -9.52 44.62
CA ALA A 280 -16.03 -10.05 43.58
C ALA A 280 -16.46 -11.46 43.13
N LEU A 281 -16.36 -11.70 41.81
CA LEU A 281 -16.70 -13.01 41.25
C LEU A 281 -15.72 -14.07 41.75
N GLU A 282 -16.23 -15.27 42.01
CA GLU A 282 -15.45 -16.43 42.45
C GLU A 282 -15.71 -17.65 41.54
N GLY A 283 -14.84 -18.66 41.63
CA GLY A 283 -15.01 -19.93 40.93
C GLY A 283 -15.11 -19.78 39.42
N GLU A 284 -16.18 -20.35 38.85
CA GLU A 284 -16.38 -20.44 37.41
C GLU A 284 -16.63 -19.08 36.76
N ALA A 285 -17.44 -18.22 37.39
CA ALA A 285 -17.68 -16.85 36.92
C ALA A 285 -16.38 -16.03 36.87
N ALA A 286 -15.48 -16.21 37.85
CA ALA A 286 -14.17 -15.56 37.85
C ALA A 286 -13.26 -16.07 36.71
N ARG A 287 -13.32 -17.38 36.41
CA ARG A 287 -12.58 -18.00 35.30
C ARG A 287 -13.03 -17.45 33.96
N ILE A 288 -14.34 -17.35 33.76
CA ILE A 288 -14.96 -16.78 32.55
C ILE A 288 -14.59 -15.30 32.41
N MET A 289 -14.69 -14.51 33.48
CA MET A 289 -14.28 -13.09 33.48
C MET A 289 -12.81 -12.90 33.08
N ARG A 290 -11.91 -13.77 33.56
CA ARG A 290 -10.49 -13.72 33.16
C ARG A 290 -10.32 -14.03 31.67
N ARG A 291 -10.97 -15.07 31.16
CA ARG A 291 -10.93 -15.42 29.73
C ARG A 291 -11.50 -14.31 28.85
N LEU A 292 -12.61 -13.72 29.26
CA LEU A 292 -13.22 -12.55 28.60
C LEU A 292 -12.21 -11.40 28.47
N ARG A 293 -11.41 -11.12 29.50
CA ARG A 293 -10.36 -10.08 29.47
C ARG A 293 -9.15 -10.46 28.61
N GLU A 294 -8.80 -11.75 28.55
CA GLU A 294 -7.65 -12.25 27.78
C GLU A 294 -7.95 -12.40 26.28
N GLU A 295 -9.18 -12.80 25.93
CA GLU A 295 -9.54 -13.25 24.58
C GLU A 295 -10.65 -12.39 23.93
N GLY A 296 -11.33 -11.54 24.69
CA GLY A 296 -12.47 -10.76 24.23
C GLY A 296 -12.12 -9.53 23.38
N ASP A 297 -11.03 -9.53 22.63
CA ASP A 297 -10.64 -8.38 21.79
C ASP A 297 -11.38 -8.33 20.44
N GLU A 298 -12.13 -9.37 20.10
CA GLU A 298 -12.94 -9.50 18.89
C GLU A 298 -14.44 -9.56 19.23
N LEU A 299 -15.29 -9.01 18.36
CA LEU A 299 -16.74 -8.85 18.59
C LEU A 299 -17.45 -10.18 18.91
N GLU A 300 -17.18 -11.21 18.10
CA GLU A 300 -17.81 -12.52 18.24
C GLU A 300 -17.35 -13.25 19.50
N THR A 301 -16.04 -13.25 19.75
CA THR A 301 -15.44 -13.84 20.96
C THR A 301 -15.91 -13.14 22.24
N ARG A 302 -15.95 -11.79 22.24
CA ARG A 302 -16.46 -11.01 23.38
C ARG A 302 -17.93 -11.32 23.66
N ARG A 303 -18.74 -11.43 22.60
CA ARG A 303 -20.16 -11.75 22.74
C ARG A 303 -20.36 -13.13 23.38
N ALA A 304 -19.66 -14.15 22.90
CA ALA A 304 -19.77 -15.50 23.44
C ALA A 304 -19.42 -15.55 24.93
N TRP A 305 -18.32 -14.91 25.33
CA TRP A 305 -17.92 -14.85 26.73
C TRP A 305 -18.90 -14.06 27.61
N LEU A 306 -19.53 -12.99 27.10
CA LEU A 306 -20.56 -12.25 27.84
C LEU A 306 -21.85 -13.09 28.00
N GLU A 307 -22.24 -13.86 26.99
CA GLU A 307 -23.39 -14.78 27.08
C GLU A 307 -23.13 -15.86 28.13
N GLU A 308 -21.95 -16.50 28.11
CA GLU A 308 -21.55 -17.49 29.12
C GLU A 308 -21.44 -16.89 30.53
N LEU A 309 -20.93 -15.67 30.66
CA LEU A 309 -20.84 -14.99 31.95
C LEU A 309 -22.24 -14.68 32.52
N ALA A 310 -23.19 -14.24 31.69
CA ALA A 310 -24.56 -13.95 32.11
C ALA A 310 -25.24 -15.16 32.78
N GLU A 311 -24.96 -16.36 32.31
CA GLU A 311 -25.52 -17.61 32.88
C GLU A 311 -24.93 -17.95 34.26
N GLN A 312 -23.76 -17.41 34.60
CA GLN A 312 -23.02 -17.74 35.84
C GLN A 312 -23.09 -16.64 36.91
N VAL A 313 -23.78 -15.53 36.65
CA VAL A 313 -23.80 -14.36 37.54
C VAL A 313 -25.21 -13.87 37.83
N VAL A 314 -25.36 -13.26 39.01
CA VAL A 314 -26.55 -12.51 39.39
C VAL A 314 -26.20 -11.04 39.60
N CYS A 315 -27.21 -10.18 39.50
CA CYS A 315 -27.05 -8.75 39.73
C CYS A 315 -26.56 -8.49 41.16
N PRO A 316 -25.45 -7.76 41.38
CA PRO A 316 -24.90 -7.58 42.72
C PRO A 316 -25.77 -6.68 43.61
N VAL A 317 -26.67 -5.88 43.02
CA VAL A 317 -27.55 -4.93 43.73
C VAL A 317 -28.86 -5.58 44.18
N CYS A 318 -29.49 -6.37 43.30
CA CYS A 318 -30.85 -6.88 43.55
C CYS A 318 -30.97 -8.40 43.42
N GLU A 319 -29.87 -9.11 43.17
CA GLU A 319 -29.79 -10.57 43.04
C GLU A 319 -30.68 -11.17 41.95
N GLY A 320 -31.17 -10.32 41.04
CA GLY A 320 -31.94 -10.71 39.87
C GLY A 320 -31.06 -11.19 38.72
N GLU A 321 -31.69 -11.87 37.77
CA GLU A 321 -31.05 -12.41 36.57
C GLU A 321 -30.38 -11.30 35.72
N VAL A 322 -29.28 -11.69 35.07
CA VAL A 322 -28.49 -10.85 34.16
C VAL A 322 -28.57 -11.44 32.76
N LEU A 323 -28.89 -10.60 31.77
CA LEU A 323 -29.00 -11.00 30.37
C LEU A 323 -28.08 -10.16 29.50
N THR A 324 -27.69 -10.74 28.37
CA THR A 324 -27.03 -9.99 27.29
C THR A 324 -28.04 -9.20 26.47
N LYS A 325 -27.64 -8.02 26.01
CA LYS A 325 -28.41 -7.17 25.10
C LYS A 325 -27.51 -6.61 24.00
N LEU A 326 -27.93 -6.84 22.76
CA LEU A 326 -27.29 -6.30 21.57
C LEU A 326 -27.75 -4.87 21.29
N GLN A 327 -26.80 -3.97 21.02
CA GLN A 327 -27.04 -2.61 20.53
C GLN A 327 -26.12 -2.37 19.31
N GLY A 328 -26.66 -2.58 18.10
CA GLY A 328 -25.84 -2.65 16.89
C GLY A 328 -24.99 -3.92 16.93
N GLU A 329 -23.67 -3.76 16.79
CA GLU A 329 -22.70 -4.87 16.86
C GLU A 329 -22.21 -5.17 18.29
N ASN A 330 -22.47 -4.28 19.25
CA ASN A 330 -21.98 -4.42 20.62
C ASN A 330 -22.94 -5.24 21.50
N CYS A 331 -22.37 -6.09 22.36
CA CYS A 331 -23.08 -6.85 23.38
C CYS A 331 -22.81 -6.27 24.79
N THR A 332 -23.86 -6.08 25.58
CA THR A 332 -23.77 -5.58 26.97
C THR A 332 -24.62 -6.43 27.91
N LEU A 333 -24.14 -6.68 29.12
CA LEU A 333 -24.90 -7.25 30.23
C LEU A 333 -25.85 -6.21 30.83
N ARG A 334 -27.04 -6.68 31.18
CA ARG A 334 -28.08 -5.88 31.84
C ARG A 334 -28.81 -6.70 32.88
N CYS A 335 -29.09 -6.06 34.00
CA CYS A 335 -30.01 -6.61 34.99
C CYS A 335 -31.45 -6.56 34.45
N VAL A 336 -32.18 -7.66 34.58
CA VAL A 336 -33.59 -7.80 34.17
C VAL A 336 -34.50 -6.83 34.94
N ILE A 337 -34.23 -6.61 36.23
CA ILE A 337 -35.06 -5.77 37.11
C ILE A 337 -34.85 -4.28 36.82
N SER A 338 -33.60 -3.84 36.64
CA SER A 338 -33.29 -2.44 36.40
C SER A 338 -31.98 -2.26 35.66
N SER A 339 -32.03 -1.59 34.51
CA SER A 339 -30.84 -1.18 33.76
C SER A 339 -29.93 -0.19 34.50
N LYS A 340 -30.36 0.35 35.65
CA LYS A 340 -29.50 1.16 36.53
C LYS A 340 -28.57 0.31 37.40
N HIS A 341 -28.87 -0.98 37.59
CA HIS A 341 -28.02 -1.86 38.40
C HIS A 341 -26.83 -2.40 37.63
N ILE A 342 -27.04 -2.80 36.37
CA ILE A 342 -25.98 -3.24 35.46
C ILE A 342 -26.28 -2.71 34.06
N ARG A 343 -25.28 -2.04 33.49
CA ARG A 343 -25.12 -1.79 32.06
C ARG A 343 -23.61 -1.82 31.76
N TRP A 344 -23.10 -2.98 31.41
CA TRP A 344 -21.66 -3.24 31.31
C TRP A 344 -21.37 -4.31 30.25
N PRO A 345 -20.26 -4.25 29.51
CA PRO A 345 -19.28 -3.17 29.47
C PRO A 345 -19.79 -1.90 28.77
#